data_AF-A0A7J7GXN0-F1
#
_entry.id   AF-A0A7J7GXN0-F1
#
_cell.length_a   1.000
_cell.length_b   1.000
_cell.length_c   1.000
_cell.angle_alpha   90.00
_cell.angle_beta   90.00
_cell.angle_gamma   90.00
#
_symmetry.space_group_name_H-M   'P 1'
#
loop_
_entity.id
_entity.type
_entity.pdbx_description
1 polymer ?
#
loop_
_entity_poly.entity_id
_entity_poly.type
_entity_poly.pdbx_seq_one_letter_code
_entity_poly.pdbx_strand_id
1 'polypeptide(L)'
;MKAIQEVGERKKAMDALTCSEIRYRKYPIKEIEVATDYFSNSLKIGEGGYGPVYKAFLDHTPVAIKVLRSEMSQGNKQFQREV
;
A
#
# COMPACT_ATOMS: atom_id res chain seq x y z
N MET A 1 10.79 -11.43 -29.19
CA MET A 1 10.67 -10.93 -27.81
C MET A 1 9.30 -10.27 -27.65
N LYS A 2 8.24 -11.02 -27.31
CA LYS A 2 6.87 -10.48 -27.14
C LYS A 2 6.53 -10.14 -25.68
N ALA A 3 7.19 -10.80 -24.73
CA ALA A 3 6.89 -10.66 -23.30
C ALA A 3 7.20 -9.27 -22.72
N ILE A 4 8.23 -8.58 -23.23
CA ILE A 4 8.66 -7.27 -22.70
C ILE A 4 7.70 -6.17 -23.17
N GLN A 5 7.18 -6.27 -24.39
CA GLN A 5 6.19 -5.35 -24.95
C GLN A 5 4.87 -5.41 -24.16
N GLU A 6 4.41 -6.62 -23.87
CA GLU A 6 3.14 -6.86 -23.18
C GLU A 6 3.14 -6.35 -21.72
N VAL A 7 4.30 -6.43 -21.03
CA VAL A 7 4.46 -5.86 -19.68
C VAL A 7 4.38 -4.33 -19.70
N GLY A 8 4.96 -3.69 -20.73
CA GLY A 8 4.87 -2.23 -20.91
C GLY A 8 3.44 -1.77 -21.24
N GLU A 9 2.74 -2.51 -22.09
CA GLU A 9 1.36 -2.20 -22.47
C GLU A 9 0.38 -2.45 -21.31
N ARG A 10 0.54 -3.54 -20.54
CA ARG A 10 -0.24 -3.79 -19.33
C ARG A 10 -0.01 -2.72 -18.27
N LYS A 11 1.23 -2.24 -18.10
CA LYS A 11 1.55 -1.14 -17.19
C LYS A 11 0.88 0.16 -17.63
N LYS A 12 0.96 0.50 -18.92
CA LYS A 12 0.36 1.73 -19.48
C LYS A 12 -1.18 1.70 -19.41
N ALA A 13 -1.79 0.52 -19.63
CA ALA A 13 -3.23 0.32 -19.50
C ALA A 13 -3.69 0.39 -18.03
N MET A 14 -2.91 -0.16 -17.09
CA MET A 14 -3.18 -0.08 -15.65
C MET A 14 -3.06 1.36 -15.14
N ASP A 15 -2.03 2.09 -15.58
CA ASP A 15 -1.85 3.51 -15.24
C ASP A 15 -3.00 4.37 -15.81
N ALA A 16 -3.44 4.10 -17.05
CA ALA A 16 -4.58 4.78 -17.67
C ALA A 16 -5.93 4.48 -16.98
N LEU A 17 -6.14 3.25 -16.48
CA LEU A 17 -7.32 2.91 -15.68
C LEU A 17 -7.34 3.60 -14.31
N THR A 18 -6.17 3.89 -13.73
CA THR A 18 -6.08 4.59 -12.43
C THR A 18 -6.26 6.11 -12.53
N CYS A 19 -6.46 6.65 -13.74
CA CYS A 19 -6.57 8.09 -13.98
C CYS A 19 -7.98 8.65 -13.69
N SER A 20 -9.01 7.82 -13.52
CA SER A 20 -10.31 8.27 -13.02
C SER A 20 -10.34 8.27 -11.48
N GLU A 21 -10.04 9.44 -10.90
CA GLU A 21 -10.31 9.87 -9.52
C GLU A 21 -9.91 8.93 -8.37
N ILE A 22 -8.62 8.71 -8.22
CA ILE A 22 -8.07 8.31 -6.92
C ILE A 22 -7.79 9.58 -6.09
N ARG A 23 -8.65 9.90 -5.10
CA ARG A 23 -8.45 11.02 -4.15
C ARG A 23 -7.64 10.63 -2.90
N TYR A 24 -6.61 9.80 -3.04
CA TYR A 24 -5.71 9.48 -1.92
C TYR A 24 -4.27 9.92 -2.18
N ARG A 25 -3.59 10.35 -1.11
CA ARG A 25 -2.17 10.71 -1.18
C ARG A 25 -1.33 9.43 -1.29
N LYS A 26 -0.42 9.42 -2.26
CA LYS A 26 0.55 8.34 -2.45
C LYS A 26 1.84 8.71 -1.74
N TYR A 27 2.35 7.79 -0.94
CA TYR A 27 3.63 7.94 -0.25
C TYR A 27 4.66 6.97 -0.85
N PRO A 28 5.91 7.40 -1.05
CA PRO A 28 7.00 6.49 -1.38
C PRO A 28 7.26 5.53 -0.22
N ILE A 29 7.56 4.26 -0.54
CA ILE A 29 7.78 3.23 0.49
C ILE A 29 8.88 3.61 1.49
N LYS A 30 9.93 4.33 1.06
CA LYS A 30 11.00 4.81 1.93
C LYS A 30 10.50 5.71 3.05
N GLU A 31 9.50 6.54 2.78
CA GLU A 31 8.92 7.42 3.79
C GLU A 31 8.10 6.61 4.80
N ILE A 32 7.36 5.60 4.33
CA ILE A 32 6.63 4.65 5.17
C ILE A 32 7.60 3.86 6.07
N GLU A 33 8.72 3.39 5.52
CA GLU A 33 9.75 2.68 6.27
C GLU A 33 10.32 3.56 7.39
N VAL A 34 10.75 4.79 7.07
CA VAL A 34 11.28 5.71 8.08
C VAL A 34 10.23 6.06 9.14
N ALA A 35 8.99 6.34 8.73
CA ALA A 35 7.91 6.72 9.65
C ALA A 35 7.46 5.58 10.58
N THR A 36 7.77 4.33 10.22
CA THR A 36 7.47 3.12 11.02
C THR A 36 8.72 2.55 11.70
N ASP A 37 9.84 3.27 11.71
CA ASP A 37 11.12 2.76 12.20
C ASP A 37 11.45 1.38 11.59
N TYR A 38 11.35 1.28 10.27
CA TYR A 38 11.50 0.06 9.49
C TYR A 38 10.58 -1.07 9.96
N PHE A 39 9.31 -0.74 10.20
CA PHE A 39 8.29 -1.66 10.73
C PHE A 39 8.67 -2.27 12.09
N SER A 40 9.32 -1.49 12.95
CA SER A 40 9.72 -1.89 14.29
C SER A 40 8.52 -2.37 15.12
N ASN A 41 8.70 -3.46 15.85
CA ASN A 41 7.66 -4.03 16.70
C ASN A 41 7.27 -3.08 17.86
N SER A 42 8.12 -2.10 18.19
CA SER A 42 7.81 -1.06 19.19
C SER A 42 6.68 -0.13 18.76
N LEU A 43 6.47 0.04 17.44
CA LEU A 43 5.42 0.87 16.86
C LEU A 43 4.20 0.07 16.42
N LYS A 44 4.22 -1.26 16.60
CA LYS A 44 3.08 -2.11 16.28
C LYS A 44 1.96 -1.88 17.30
N ILE A 45 0.79 -1.51 16.80
CA ILE A 45 -0.40 -1.24 17.62
C ILE A 45 -1.48 -2.32 17.49
N GLY A 46 -1.31 -3.25 16.55
CA GLY A 46 -2.23 -4.37 16.39
C GLY A 46 -1.79 -5.36 15.32
N GLU A 47 -2.43 -6.52 15.32
CA GLU A 47 -2.32 -7.52 14.27
C GLU A 47 -3.65 -8.27 14.14
N GLY A 48 -4.05 -8.55 12.91
CA GLY A 48 -5.17 -9.42 12.61
C GLY A 48 -4.91 -10.24 11.35
N GLY A 49 -5.93 -10.93 10.84
CA GLY A 49 -5.78 -11.80 9.66
C GLY A 49 -5.15 -11.10 8.45
N TYR A 50 -5.44 -9.82 8.24
CA TYR A 50 -4.93 -9.05 7.11
C TYR A 50 -3.47 -8.60 7.25
N GLY A 51 -2.89 -8.68 8.46
CA GLY A 51 -1.52 -8.29 8.75
C GLY A 51 -1.39 -7.28 9.91
N PRO A 52 -0.15 -6.85 10.19
CA PRO A 52 0.16 -5.93 11.27
C PRO A 52 -0.24 -4.48 10.96
N VAL A 53 -0.54 -3.73 12.03
CA VAL A 53 -0.83 -2.29 11.98
C VAL A 53 0.20 -1.55 12.85
N TYR A 54 0.82 -0.53 12.28
CA TYR A 54 1.86 0.28 12.92
C TYR A 54 1.39 1.71 13.12
N LYS A 55 1.78 2.33 14.23
CA LYS A 55 1.66 3.76 14.45
C LYS A 55 2.80 4.46 13.70
N ALA A 56 2.47 5.54 13.00
CA ALA A 56 3.45 6.38 12.32
C ALA A 56 3.02 7.86 12.35
N PHE A 57 3.91 8.72 11.87
CA PHE A 57 3.66 10.15 11.74
C PHE A 57 4.09 10.58 10.33
N LEU A 58 3.13 10.98 9.50
CA LEU A 58 3.35 11.39 8.12
C LEU A 58 2.76 12.78 7.93
N ASP A 59 3.50 13.71 7.32
CA ASP A 59 3.04 15.09 7.07
C ASP A 59 2.39 15.76 8.29
N HIS A 60 3.08 15.70 9.42
CA HIS A 60 2.62 16.25 10.69
C HIS A 60 1.31 15.63 11.23
N THR A 61 0.90 14.49 10.69
CA THR A 61 -0.35 13.82 11.03
C THR A 61 -0.05 12.43 11.62
N PRO A 62 -0.59 12.11 12.81
CA PRO A 62 -0.50 10.76 13.34
C PRO A 62 -1.40 9.82 12.51
N VAL A 63 -0.84 8.71 12.06
CA VAL A 63 -1.51 7.74 11.20
C VAL A 63 -1.30 6.31 11.68
N ALA A 64 -2.16 5.40 11.19
CA ALA A 64 -1.99 3.97 11.32
C ALA A 64 -1.70 3.36 9.94
N ILE A 65 -0.66 2.53 9.85
CA ILE A 65 -0.20 1.91 8.61
C ILE A 65 -0.43 0.41 8.71
N LYS A 66 -1.35 -0.11 7.89
CA LYS A 66 -1.70 -1.52 7.83
C LYS A 66 -0.93 -2.19 6.69
N VAL A 67 -0.11 -3.18 7.02
CA VAL A 67 0.64 -3.97 6.03
C VAL A 67 -0.21 -5.18 5.65
N LEU A 68 -0.59 -5.26 4.38
CA LEU A 68 -1.40 -6.37 3.86
C LEU A 68 -0.51 -7.58 3.54
N ARG A 69 -0.86 -8.76 4.04
CA ARG A 69 -0.19 -10.02 3.69
C ARG A 69 -0.54 -10.40 2.23
N SER A 70 0.49 -10.63 1.41
CA SER A 70 0.35 -10.89 -0.04
C SER A 70 -0.46 -12.14 -0.39
N GLU A 71 -0.60 -13.11 0.53
CA GLU A 71 -1.25 -14.40 0.27
C GLU A 71 -2.77 -14.37 0.48
N MET A 72 -3.33 -13.29 1.03
CA MET A 72 -4.78 -13.14 1.07
C MET A 72 -5.28 -12.65 -0.28
N SER A 73 -5.72 -13.60 -1.11
CA SER A 73 -6.49 -13.38 -2.34
C SER A 73 -7.74 -12.50 -2.17
N GLN A 74 -8.15 -12.21 -0.92
CA GLN A 74 -9.22 -11.27 -0.55
C GLN A 74 -8.73 -9.86 -0.14
N GLY A 75 -7.44 -9.67 0.15
CA GLY A 75 -6.91 -8.39 0.66
C GLY A 75 -7.08 -7.24 -0.33
N ASN A 76 -6.81 -7.46 -1.61
CA ASN A 76 -6.97 -6.43 -2.65
C ASN A 76 -8.44 -6.00 -2.85
N LYS A 77 -9.39 -6.95 -2.81
CA LYS A 77 -10.82 -6.65 -2.96
C LYS A 77 -11.36 -5.83 -1.78
N GLN A 78 -10.78 -6.02 -0.60
CA GLN A 78 -11.21 -5.34 0.61
C GLN A 78 -10.54 -3.98 0.78
N PHE A 79 -9.27 -3.84 0.37
CA PHE A 79 -8.63 -2.54 0.24
C PHE A 79 -9.44 -1.62 -0.69
N GLN A 80 -9.82 -2.10 -1.87
CA GLN A 80 -10.68 -1.37 -2.83
C GLN A 80 -12.07 -0.99 -2.29
N ARG A 81 -12.50 -1.56 -1.14
CA ARG A 81 -13.76 -1.20 -0.49
C ARG A 81 -13.57 -0.13 0.59
N GLU A 82 -12.37 0.01 1.11
CA GLU A 82 -12.04 0.93 2.22
C GLU A 82 -11.45 2.27 1.75
N VAL A 83 -10.99 2.38 0.50
CA VAL A 83 -10.49 3.61 -0.16
C VAL A 83 -11.32 3.98 -1.38
#